data_AF-A0A6G4WQE9-F1
#
_entry.id   AF-A0A6G4WQE9-F1
#
_cell.length_a   1.000
_cell.length_b   1.000
_cell.length_c   1.000
_cell.angle_alpha   90.00
_cell.angle_beta   90.00
_cell.angle_gamma   90.00
#
_symmetry.space_group_name_H-M   'P 1'
#
loop_
_entity.id
_entity.type
_entity.pdbx_description
1 polymer ?
#
loop_
_entity_poly.entity_id
_entity_poly.type
_entity_poly.pdbx_seq_one_letter_code
_entity_poly.pdbx_strand_id
1 'polypeptide(L)'
;MGYDLPAVRFKAYGTDRFLPHLPFGSSGYLFTVPGDFPSDLPDFFHITNWEMAVYRTRESGAPMWEVRDVNGNRRVWGEDTTRRGAVGLAFAELGRKRREKADEIRDRRVNALGLEPVPPFRVETAGGVCLVLSPAGVGRLRRIEPNGVGTAATYRYTDLATGKERTVTADGPVKLHDVTAGLLHDRCACPAPGLVGHHENREDAVAHLSEEYDAWWPCTGPAD
;
A
#
# COMPACT_ATOMS: atom_id res chain seq x y z
N MET A 1 -31.58 1.62 -5.15
CA MET A 1 -30.32 0.96 -5.57
C MET A 1 -29.37 1.01 -4.40
N GLY A 2 -28.91 -0.14 -3.90
CA GLY A 2 -27.90 -0.18 -2.85
C GLY A 2 -26.52 -0.06 -3.49
N TYR A 3 -25.76 0.96 -3.14
CA TYR A 3 -24.34 1.02 -3.46
C TYR A 3 -23.64 -0.07 -2.63
N ASP A 4 -22.89 -0.96 -3.29
CA ASP A 4 -22.03 -1.91 -2.61
C ASP A 4 -20.85 -1.13 -2.03
N LEU A 5 -21.02 -0.66 -0.80
CA LEU A 5 -20.05 0.17 -0.12
C LEU A 5 -19.01 -0.76 0.52
N PRO A 6 -17.69 -0.50 0.35
CA PRO A 6 -16.69 -1.19 1.15
C PRO A 6 -17.03 -0.99 2.64
N ALA A 7 -16.54 -1.89 3.51
CA ALA A 7 -16.78 -1.79 4.94
C ALA A 7 -16.17 -0.48 5.52
N VAL A 8 -16.93 0.61 5.46
CA VAL A 8 -16.46 1.94 5.85
C VAL A 8 -16.41 2.02 7.37
N ARG A 9 -15.20 2.19 7.92
CA ARG A 9 -15.01 2.46 9.34
C ARG A 9 -15.06 3.97 9.57
N PHE A 10 -15.93 4.39 10.48
CA PHE A 10 -16.11 5.79 10.85
C PHE A 10 -15.42 6.11 12.17
N LYS A 11 -14.68 7.21 12.22
CA LYS A 11 -14.11 7.79 13.44
C LYS A 11 -14.75 9.15 13.69
N ALA A 12 -15.48 9.30 14.80
CA ALA A 12 -16.06 10.60 15.15
C ALA A 12 -14.97 11.65 15.40
N TYR A 13 -15.26 12.90 15.07
CA TYR A 13 -14.39 14.03 15.36
C TYR A 13 -15.20 15.21 15.94
N GLY A 14 -14.54 16.02 16.77
CA GLY A 14 -15.10 17.20 17.42
C GLY A 14 -14.54 18.52 16.88
N THR A 15 -14.80 19.61 17.60
CA THR A 15 -14.49 21.00 17.21
C THR A 15 -13.00 21.28 17.04
N ASP A 16 -12.14 20.39 17.54
CA ASP A 16 -10.68 20.49 17.56
C ASP A 16 -10.01 19.86 16.33
N ARG A 17 -10.73 19.02 15.56
CA ARG A 17 -10.13 18.31 14.42
C ARG A 17 -9.73 19.25 13.27
N PHE A 18 -10.56 20.24 12.98
CA PHE A 18 -10.39 21.17 11.87
C PHE A 18 -10.38 22.61 12.38
N LEU A 19 -9.49 23.43 11.80
CA LEU A 19 -9.45 24.86 12.13
C LEU A 19 -10.77 25.52 11.69
N PRO A 20 -11.29 26.52 12.44
CA PRO A 20 -12.61 27.11 12.17
C PRO A 20 -12.81 27.74 10.79
N HIS A 21 -11.73 28.13 10.11
CA HIS A 21 -11.77 28.71 8.77
C HIS A 21 -11.84 27.66 7.64
N LEU A 22 -11.75 26.38 7.98
CA LEU A 22 -11.84 25.29 7.02
C LEU A 22 -13.32 24.96 6.72
N PRO A 23 -13.63 24.46 5.51
CA PRO A 23 -15.01 24.21 5.08
C PRO A 23 -15.53 22.89 5.65
N PHE A 24 -15.29 22.60 6.92
CA PHE A 24 -15.76 21.39 7.60
C PHE A 24 -16.73 21.76 8.71
N GLY A 25 -17.73 20.92 8.94
CA GLY A 25 -18.59 21.04 10.10
C GLY A 25 -17.80 20.84 11.39
N SER A 26 -18.23 21.52 12.46
CA SER A 26 -17.62 21.47 13.79
C SER A 26 -17.64 20.08 14.44
N SER A 27 -18.45 19.16 13.93
CA SER A 27 -18.45 17.75 14.32
C SER A 27 -18.91 16.89 13.14
N GLY A 28 -18.42 15.65 13.11
CA GLY A 28 -18.72 14.72 12.04
C GLY A 28 -17.99 13.40 12.21
N TYR A 29 -17.76 12.72 11.09
CA TYR A 29 -17.02 11.47 11.04
C TYR A 29 -15.94 11.54 9.97
N LEU A 30 -14.76 11.00 10.28
CA LEU A 30 -13.73 10.68 9.31
C LEU A 30 -13.94 9.24 8.83
N PHE A 31 -13.62 9.00 7.57
CA PHE A 31 -13.52 7.66 7.01
C PHE A 31 -12.45 7.63 5.91
N THR A 32 -12.05 6.42 5.54
CA THR A 32 -11.02 6.21 4.52
C THR A 32 -11.65 5.58 3.28
N VAL A 33 -11.37 6.18 2.12
CA VAL A 33 -11.57 5.56 0.82
C VAL A 33 -10.30 4.79 0.49
N PRO A 34 -10.35 3.47 0.33
CA PRO A 34 -9.18 2.69 -0.03
C PRO A 34 -8.52 3.17 -1.34
N GLY A 35 -7.20 3.05 -1.38
CA GLY A 35 -6.37 3.40 -2.53
C GLY A 35 -6.66 2.56 -3.78
N ASP A 36 -7.07 1.32 -3.55
CA ASP A 36 -7.47 0.31 -4.53
C ASP A 36 -8.94 0.45 -4.97
N PHE A 37 -9.71 1.41 -4.44
CA PHE A 37 -11.09 1.62 -4.86
C PHE A 37 -11.17 2.34 -6.23
N PRO A 38 -12.07 1.96 -7.15
CA PRO A 38 -12.83 0.72 -7.13
C PRO A 38 -11.91 -0.47 -7.47
N SER A 39 -12.13 -1.60 -6.78
CA SER A 39 -11.23 -2.77 -6.79
C SER A 39 -11.19 -3.52 -8.12
N ASP A 40 -11.98 -3.10 -9.11
CA ASP A 40 -11.97 -3.61 -10.48
C ASP A 40 -10.88 -2.95 -11.35
N LEU A 41 -10.22 -1.89 -10.86
CA LEU A 41 -9.09 -1.28 -11.55
C LEU A 41 -7.78 -2.05 -11.29
N PRO A 42 -6.92 -2.23 -12.32
CA PRO A 42 -5.59 -2.80 -12.15
C PRO A 42 -4.74 -2.07 -11.11
N ASP A 43 -3.87 -2.81 -10.41
CA ASP A 43 -3.00 -2.30 -9.34
C ASP A 43 -2.14 -1.10 -9.75
N PHE A 44 -1.78 -1.00 -11.04
CA PHE A 44 -1.08 0.16 -11.61
C PHE A 44 -1.82 1.50 -11.41
N PHE A 45 -3.15 1.47 -11.24
CA PHE A 45 -3.98 2.65 -11.00
C PHE A 45 -4.29 2.87 -9.51
N HIS A 46 -3.84 1.98 -8.63
CA HIS A 46 -4.06 2.15 -7.20
C HIS A 46 -3.28 3.37 -6.71
N ILE A 47 -3.93 4.14 -5.84
CA ILE A 47 -3.35 5.33 -5.25
C ILE A 47 -3.25 5.18 -3.74
N THR A 48 -2.82 6.21 -3.02
CA THR A 48 -2.83 6.18 -1.56
C THR A 48 -4.25 6.27 -1.01
N ASN A 49 -4.45 5.67 0.16
CA ASN A 49 -5.70 5.77 0.91
C ASN A 49 -6.08 7.24 1.14
N TRP A 50 -7.35 7.56 0.93
CA TRP A 50 -7.83 8.94 1.02
C TRP A 50 -8.73 9.15 2.24
N GLU A 51 -8.31 10.02 3.16
CA GLU A 51 -9.14 10.44 4.29
C GLU A 51 -10.21 11.46 3.85
N MET A 52 -11.46 11.15 4.20
CA MET A 52 -12.65 11.94 3.90
C MET A 52 -13.37 12.31 5.19
N ALA A 53 -14.00 13.47 5.20
CA ALA A 53 -14.88 13.92 6.29
C ALA A 53 -16.33 13.90 5.81
N VAL A 54 -17.23 13.40 6.66
CA VAL A 54 -18.68 13.50 6.49
C VAL A 54 -19.30 14.19 7.68
N TYR A 55 -19.99 15.29 7.45
CA TYR A 55 -20.55 16.14 8.51
C TYR A 55 -21.85 16.78 8.05
N ARG A 56 -22.61 17.30 9.03
CA ARG A 56 -23.86 18.00 8.75
C ARG A 56 -23.59 19.46 8.39
N THR A 57 -24.22 19.91 7.33
CA THR A 57 -24.28 21.31 6.89
C THR A 57 -25.71 21.83 7.04
N ARG A 58 -25.86 23.15 7.06
CA ARG A 58 -27.15 23.85 6.94
C ARG A 58 -27.10 24.96 5.88
N GLU A 59 -26.06 25.01 5.05
CA GLU A 59 -25.86 26.09 4.07
C GLU A 59 -27.05 26.25 3.10
N SER A 60 -27.77 25.17 2.79
CA SER A 60 -28.94 25.17 1.91
C SER A 60 -30.29 25.40 2.62
N GLY A 61 -30.29 25.75 3.91
CA GLY A 61 -31.52 25.95 4.71
C GLY A 61 -32.19 24.66 5.19
N ALA A 62 -31.83 23.50 4.64
CA ALA A 62 -32.20 22.17 5.12
C ALA A 62 -30.97 21.45 5.71
N PRO A 63 -31.14 20.58 6.72
CA PRO A 63 -30.03 19.77 7.23
C PRO A 63 -29.60 18.76 6.15
N MET A 64 -28.38 18.93 5.63
CA MET A 64 -27.78 17.98 4.69
C MET A 64 -26.48 17.42 5.25
N TRP A 65 -26.04 16.31 4.69
CA TRP A 65 -24.74 15.71 4.92
C TRP A 65 -23.86 15.96 3.70
N GLU A 66 -22.66 16.49 3.94
CA GLU A 66 -21.64 16.70 2.92
C GLU A 66 -20.48 15.74 3.17
N VAL A 67 -19.88 15.25 2.09
CA VAL A 67 -18.62 14.51 2.10
C VAL A 67 -17.54 15.31 1.39
N ARG A 68 -16.42 15.57 2.06
CA ARG A 68 -15.25 16.27 1.51
C ARG A 68 -13.98 15.49 1.72
N ASP A 69 -13.04 15.66 0.80
CA ASP A 69 -11.68 15.21 1.04
C ASP A 69 -10.97 16.08 2.09
N VAL A 70 -10.15 15.45 2.95
CA VAL A 70 -9.46 16.17 4.02
C VAL A 70 -8.14 16.79 3.54
N ASN A 71 -7.39 16.02 2.74
CA ASN A 71 -6.01 16.32 2.38
C ASN A 71 -5.82 16.81 0.93
N GLY A 72 -6.90 16.97 0.15
CA GLY A 72 -6.82 17.51 -1.20
C GLY A 72 -7.39 18.93 -1.28
N ASN A 73 -8.17 19.19 -2.33
CA ASN A 73 -8.79 20.50 -2.58
C ASN A 73 -10.04 20.76 -1.71
N ARG A 74 -10.39 19.83 -0.81
CA ARG A 74 -11.55 19.91 0.09
C ARG A 74 -12.85 20.13 -0.68
N ARG A 75 -12.93 19.52 -1.86
CA ARG A 75 -14.09 19.55 -2.74
C ARG A 75 -15.20 18.69 -2.14
N VAL A 76 -16.45 19.05 -2.42
CA VAL A 76 -17.59 18.17 -2.14
C VAL A 76 -17.67 17.02 -3.15
N TRP A 77 -17.72 15.81 -2.61
CA TRP A 77 -17.83 14.56 -3.37
C TRP A 77 -19.23 13.96 -3.34
N GLY A 78 -20.02 14.25 -2.30
CA GLY A 78 -21.39 13.77 -2.20
C GLY A 78 -22.19 14.57 -1.20
N GLU A 79 -23.46 14.81 -1.53
CA GLU A 79 -24.43 15.54 -0.70
C GLU A 79 -25.75 14.79 -0.67
N ASP A 80 -26.30 14.59 0.52
CA ASP A 80 -27.60 13.95 0.69
C ASP A 80 -28.25 14.37 2.02
N THR A 81 -29.55 14.21 2.13
CA THR A 81 -30.30 14.32 3.40
C THR A 81 -29.86 13.31 4.46
N THR A 82 -29.20 12.21 4.06
CA THR A 82 -28.71 11.17 4.96
C THR A 82 -27.19 11.00 4.86
N ARG A 83 -26.53 10.68 5.99
CA ARG A 83 -25.08 10.38 6.01
C ARG A 83 -24.72 9.26 5.03
N ARG A 84 -25.53 8.20 5.01
CA ARG A 84 -25.31 7.03 4.15
C ARG A 84 -25.45 7.39 2.67
N GLY A 85 -26.44 8.22 2.31
CA GLY A 85 -26.63 8.70 0.94
C GLY A 85 -25.45 9.55 0.48
N ALA A 86 -25.00 10.50 1.31
CA ALA A 86 -23.88 11.39 0.97
C ALA A 86 -22.58 10.60 0.76
N VAL A 87 -22.29 9.63 1.62
CA VAL A 87 -21.17 8.70 1.45
C VAL A 87 -21.33 7.84 0.19
N GLY A 88 -22.53 7.31 -0.06
CA GLY A 88 -22.86 6.55 -1.27
C GLY A 88 -22.56 7.32 -2.56
N LEU A 89 -23.03 8.56 -2.64
CA LEU A 89 -22.79 9.45 -3.77
C LEU A 89 -21.31 9.80 -3.92
N ALA A 90 -20.60 10.02 -2.81
CA ALA A 90 -19.16 10.25 -2.85
C ALA A 90 -18.37 9.07 -3.41
N PHE A 91 -18.66 7.84 -2.98
CA PHE A 91 -18.03 6.64 -3.56
C PHE A 91 -18.38 6.47 -5.04
N ALA A 92 -19.62 6.74 -5.44
CA ALA A 92 -20.03 6.65 -6.85
C ALA A 92 -19.26 7.66 -7.73
N GLU A 93 -19.16 8.92 -7.31
CA GLU A 93 -18.44 9.96 -8.04
C GLU A 93 -16.93 9.70 -8.07
N LEU A 94 -16.34 9.26 -6.95
CA LEU A 94 -14.93 8.87 -6.90
C LEU A 94 -14.64 7.70 -7.84
N GLY A 95 -15.48 6.67 -7.82
CA GLY A 95 -15.34 5.50 -8.68
C GLY A 95 -15.42 5.88 -10.16
N ARG A 96 -16.41 6.70 -10.53
CA ARG A 96 -16.53 7.24 -11.90
C ARG A 96 -15.27 8.02 -12.30
N LYS A 97 -14.79 8.93 -11.44
CA LYS A 97 -13.61 9.76 -11.75
C LYS A 97 -12.33 8.96 -11.88
N ARG A 98 -12.12 7.95 -11.03
CA ARG A 98 -10.96 7.07 -11.11
C ARG A 98 -10.99 6.22 -12.39
N ARG A 99 -12.15 5.69 -12.79
CA ARG A 99 -12.31 4.96 -14.07
C ARG A 99 -12.07 5.86 -15.29
N GLU A 100 -12.68 7.04 -15.33
CA GLU A 100 -12.43 8.03 -16.39
C GLU A 100 -10.93 8.34 -16.52
N LYS A 101 -10.24 8.50 -15.39
CA LYS A 101 -8.80 8.76 -15.40
C LYS A 101 -7.99 7.56 -15.87
N ALA A 102 -8.35 6.35 -15.46
CA ALA A 102 -7.71 5.12 -15.90
C ALA A 102 -7.87 4.92 -17.42
N ASP A 103 -9.06 5.15 -17.96
CA ASP A 103 -9.33 5.11 -19.40
C ASP A 103 -8.51 6.18 -20.15
N GLU A 104 -8.47 7.42 -19.67
CA GLU A 104 -7.65 8.49 -20.28
C GLU A 104 -6.15 8.12 -20.31
N ILE A 105 -5.62 7.57 -19.22
CA ILE A 105 -4.23 7.12 -19.14
C ILE A 105 -4.00 5.97 -20.11
N ARG A 106 -4.87 4.95 -20.11
CA ARG A 106 -4.77 3.80 -21.01
C ARG A 106 -4.77 4.24 -22.47
N ASP A 107 -5.72 5.10 -22.84
CA ASP A 107 -5.88 5.56 -24.20
C ASP A 107 -4.68 6.40 -24.64
N ARG A 108 -4.13 7.25 -23.76
CA ARG A 108 -2.90 7.99 -24.05
C ARG A 108 -1.71 7.07 -24.26
N ARG A 109 -1.56 6.02 -23.43
CA ARG A 109 -0.48 5.04 -23.57
C ARG A 109 -0.54 4.33 -24.92
N VAL A 110 -1.71 3.79 -25.26
CA VAL A 110 -1.88 3.01 -26.49
C VAL A 110 -1.86 3.90 -27.73
N ASN A 111 -2.74 4.91 -27.77
CA ASN A 111 -2.99 5.65 -29.00
C ASN A 111 -1.97 6.78 -29.25
N ALA A 112 -1.43 7.40 -28.19
CA ALA A 112 -0.49 8.51 -28.35
C ALA A 112 0.98 8.08 -28.24
N LEU A 113 1.28 7.01 -27.49
CA LEU A 113 2.65 6.58 -27.22
C LEU A 113 3.00 5.21 -27.81
N GLY A 114 2.02 4.45 -28.32
CA GLY A 114 2.26 3.11 -28.87
C GLY A 114 2.71 2.09 -27.82
N LEU A 115 2.39 2.33 -26.53
CA LEU A 115 2.77 1.49 -25.41
C LEU A 115 1.66 0.49 -25.05
N GLU A 116 2.00 -0.53 -24.26
CA GLU A 116 1.04 -1.45 -23.67
C GLU A 116 0.06 -0.69 -22.74
N PRO A 117 -1.24 -1.08 -22.69
CA PRO A 117 -2.25 -0.49 -21.81
C PRO A 117 -1.83 -0.38 -20.33
N VAL A 118 -1.12 -1.40 -19.86
CA VAL A 118 -0.51 -1.50 -18.53
C VAL A 118 0.98 -1.76 -18.74
N PRO A 119 1.89 -1.16 -17.95
CA PRO A 119 3.31 -1.41 -18.11
C PRO A 119 3.62 -2.92 -17.97
N PRO A 120 4.36 -3.51 -18.92
CA PRO A 120 4.52 -4.96 -19.02
C PRO A 120 5.43 -5.54 -17.93
N PHE A 121 6.28 -4.74 -17.29
CA PHE A 121 7.20 -5.20 -16.25
C PHE A 121 6.75 -4.71 -14.88
N ARG A 122 6.75 -5.59 -13.88
CA ARG A 122 6.40 -5.26 -12.49
C ARG A 122 7.46 -5.82 -11.54
N VAL A 123 7.78 -5.06 -10.51
CA VAL A 123 8.72 -5.48 -9.46
C VAL A 123 7.95 -5.71 -8.18
N GLU A 124 8.10 -6.89 -7.59
CA GLU A 124 7.46 -7.29 -6.33
C GLU A 124 8.53 -7.59 -5.27
N THR A 125 8.30 -7.14 -4.03
CA THR A 125 9.05 -7.62 -2.87
C THR A 125 8.59 -9.03 -2.49
N ALA A 126 9.47 -10.02 -2.64
CA ALA A 126 9.21 -11.41 -2.30
C ALA A 126 9.38 -11.68 -0.78
N GLY A 127 10.25 -10.93 -0.12
CA GLY A 127 10.48 -11.03 1.32
C GLY A 127 11.82 -10.47 1.78
N GLY A 128 12.03 -10.46 3.09
CA GLY A 128 13.29 -10.08 3.72
C GLY A 128 13.66 -11.04 4.87
N VAL A 129 14.94 -11.36 5.00
CA VAL A 129 15.46 -12.19 6.09
C VAL A 129 16.73 -11.58 6.66
N CYS A 130 16.82 -11.52 7.98
CA CYS A 130 18.07 -11.18 8.66
C CYS A 130 18.93 -12.45 8.75
N LEU A 131 20.16 -12.38 8.23
CA LEU A 131 21.17 -13.42 8.36
C LEU A 131 22.10 -13.12 9.54
N VAL A 132 22.43 -14.17 10.29
CA VAL A 132 23.49 -14.18 11.29
C VAL A 132 24.73 -14.78 10.63
N LEU A 133 25.76 -13.96 10.47
CA LEU A 133 27.08 -14.37 9.97
C LEU A 133 28.01 -14.54 11.18
N SER A 134 28.45 -15.78 11.43
CA SER A 134 29.37 -16.11 12.53
C SER A 134 30.46 -17.06 12.06
N PRO A 135 31.58 -17.21 12.79
CA PRO A 135 32.59 -18.21 12.46
C PRO A 135 32.06 -19.65 12.45
N ALA A 136 30.96 -19.92 13.17
CA ALA A 136 30.32 -21.23 13.21
C ALA A 136 29.44 -21.53 11.98
N GLY A 137 29.13 -20.50 11.17
CA GLY A 137 28.30 -20.63 9.96
C GLY A 137 27.36 -19.45 9.74
N VAL A 138 26.56 -19.58 8.67
CA VAL A 138 25.53 -18.61 8.26
C VAL A 138 24.14 -19.19 8.53
N GLY A 139 23.25 -18.37 9.09
CA GLY A 139 21.89 -18.79 9.37
C GLY A 139 20.86 -17.69 9.36
N ARG A 140 19.59 -18.05 9.20
CA ARG A 140 18.46 -17.12 9.27
C ARG A 140 18.13 -16.80 10.73
N LEU A 141 18.19 -15.53 11.11
CA LEU A 141 17.80 -15.05 12.43
C LEU A 141 16.34 -15.42 12.73
N ARG A 142 16.11 -15.97 13.92
CA ARG A 142 14.79 -16.30 14.44
C ARG A 142 14.39 -15.40 15.58
N ARG A 143 15.33 -15.11 16.47
CA ARG A 143 15.05 -14.33 17.67
C ARG A 143 16.31 -13.68 18.22
N ILE A 144 16.14 -12.48 18.76
CA ILE A 144 17.10 -11.82 19.62
C ILE A 144 16.59 -11.92 21.06
N GLU A 145 17.38 -12.52 21.94
CA GLU A 145 17.08 -12.68 23.36
C GLU A 145 17.99 -11.75 24.18
N PRO A 146 17.41 -10.78 24.92
CA PRO A 146 18.20 -9.95 25.83
C PRO A 146 18.64 -10.78 27.03
N ASN A 147 19.91 -10.67 27.42
CA ASN A 147 20.49 -11.45 28.53
C ASN A 147 20.60 -10.69 29.86
N GLY A 148 20.01 -9.50 29.95
CA GLY A 148 20.14 -8.60 31.10
C GLY A 148 20.91 -7.32 30.76
N VAL A 149 20.97 -6.39 31.71
CA VAL A 149 21.65 -5.11 31.54
C VAL A 149 23.16 -5.33 31.60
N GLY A 150 23.87 -4.92 30.53
CA GLY A 150 25.34 -5.04 30.44
C GLY A 150 25.86 -6.37 29.90
N THR A 151 24.99 -7.31 29.56
CA THR A 151 25.34 -8.60 28.94
C THR A 151 24.98 -8.60 27.46
N ALA A 152 25.85 -9.18 26.62
CA ALA A 152 25.59 -9.32 25.20
C ALA A 152 24.32 -10.16 24.94
N ALA A 153 23.50 -9.74 23.98
CA ALA A 153 22.31 -10.47 23.57
C ALA A 153 22.66 -11.82 22.93
N THR A 154 21.75 -12.79 23.02
CA THR A 154 21.85 -14.06 22.29
C THR A 154 21.00 -14.02 21.04
N TYR A 155 21.61 -14.37 19.91
CA TYR A 155 20.93 -14.54 18.64
C TYR A 155 20.64 -16.01 18.39
N ARG A 156 19.37 -16.36 18.27
CA ARG A 156 18.94 -17.68 17.80
C ARG A 156 18.72 -17.64 16.31
N TYR A 157 19.31 -18.59 15.60
CA TYR A 157 19.22 -18.66 14.14
C TYR A 157 19.08 -20.10 13.66
N THR A 158 18.47 -20.28 12.50
CA THR A 158 18.45 -21.57 11.79
C THR A 158 19.63 -21.59 10.82
N ASP A 159 20.59 -22.49 11.04
CA ASP A 159 21.75 -22.67 10.18
C ASP A 159 21.32 -23.09 8.77
N LEU A 160 21.79 -22.39 7.73
CA LEU A 160 21.33 -22.63 6.36
C LEU A 160 21.87 -23.94 5.77
N ALA A 161 23.05 -24.41 6.20
CA ALA A 161 23.65 -25.63 5.67
C ALA A 161 23.01 -26.89 6.27
N THR A 162 22.63 -26.84 7.54
CA THR A 162 22.15 -28.00 8.29
C THR A 162 20.68 -27.96 8.66
N GLY A 163 20.02 -26.81 8.52
CA GLY A 163 18.65 -26.59 8.96
C GLY A 163 18.45 -26.60 10.48
N LYS A 164 19.52 -26.78 11.26
CA LYS A 164 19.45 -26.88 12.73
C LYS A 164 19.45 -25.51 13.39
N GLU A 165 18.73 -25.40 14.49
CA GLU A 165 18.77 -24.19 15.30
C GLU A 165 20.10 -24.11 16.06
N ARG A 166 20.67 -22.90 16.10
CA ARG A 166 21.93 -22.57 16.77
C ARG A 166 21.80 -21.24 17.49
N THR A 167 22.68 -21.01 18.45
CA THR A 167 22.75 -19.77 19.22
C THR A 167 24.15 -19.18 19.19
N VAL A 168 24.26 -17.87 19.08
CA VAL A 168 25.52 -17.15 19.20
C VAL A 168 25.32 -15.87 20.01
N THR A 169 26.34 -15.44 20.77
CA THR A 169 26.31 -14.22 21.57
C THR A 169 26.87 -13.03 20.79
N ALA A 170 26.30 -11.85 21.02
CA ALA A 170 26.64 -10.62 20.28
C ALA A 170 28.04 -10.04 20.57
N ASP A 171 28.73 -10.56 21.58
CA ASP A 171 30.12 -10.22 21.94
C ASP A 171 31.17 -10.95 21.09
N GLY A 172 30.76 -11.97 20.32
CA GLY A 172 31.60 -12.61 19.32
C GLY A 172 31.70 -11.83 18.00
N PRO A 173 32.52 -12.28 17.03
CA PRO A 173 32.59 -11.69 15.68
C PRO A 173 31.33 -12.05 14.87
N VAL A 174 30.19 -11.53 15.28
CA VAL A 174 28.88 -11.77 14.68
C VAL A 174 28.45 -10.53 13.91
N LYS A 175 28.04 -10.72 12.66
CA LYS A 175 27.41 -9.67 11.86
C LYS A 175 25.97 -10.07 11.56
N LEU A 176 25.05 -9.14 11.78
CA LEU A 176 23.70 -9.23 11.26
C LEU A 176 23.70 -8.60 9.88
N HIS A 177 23.10 -9.28 8.91
CA HIS A 177 22.99 -8.80 7.54
C HIS A 177 21.59 -9.07 7.03
N ASP A 178 20.82 -8.01 6.80
CA ASP A 178 19.50 -8.13 6.21
C ASP A 178 19.63 -8.36 4.71
N VAL A 179 18.91 -9.38 4.22
CA VAL A 179 18.84 -9.76 2.81
C VAL A 179 17.41 -9.58 2.35
N THR A 180 17.23 -8.76 1.33
CA THR A 180 15.96 -8.46 0.67
C THR A 180 15.87 -9.18 -0.67
N ALA A 181 14.70 -9.74 -0.96
CA ALA A 181 14.45 -10.51 -2.17
C ALA A 181 13.33 -9.91 -3.01
N GLY A 182 13.56 -9.81 -4.32
CA GLY A 182 12.59 -9.30 -5.31
C GLY A 182 12.18 -10.35 -6.35
N LEU A 183 11.00 -10.16 -6.96
CA LEU A 183 10.56 -10.89 -8.15
C LEU A 183 10.33 -9.94 -9.32
N LEU A 184 10.82 -10.33 -10.50
CA LEU A 184 10.54 -9.65 -11.77
C LEU A 184 9.36 -10.32 -12.47
N HIS A 185 8.27 -9.58 -12.61
CA HIS A 185 7.12 -9.99 -13.40
C HIS A 185 7.25 -9.45 -14.82
N ASP A 186 7.48 -10.33 -15.80
CA ASP A 186 7.50 -9.99 -17.23
C ASP A 186 6.18 -10.44 -17.86
N ARG A 187 5.33 -9.47 -18.23
CA ARG A 187 4.00 -9.70 -18.81
C ARG A 187 3.14 -10.71 -18.01
N CYS A 188 3.41 -10.88 -16.72
CA CYS A 188 2.68 -11.79 -15.83
C CYS A 188 1.37 -11.14 -15.34
N ALA A 189 0.32 -11.95 -15.17
CA ALA A 189 -0.94 -11.55 -14.54
C ALA A 189 -1.10 -12.08 -13.10
N CYS A 190 -0.03 -12.67 -12.54
CA CYS A 190 -0.02 -13.18 -11.18
C CYS A 190 -0.27 -12.04 -10.16
N PRO A 191 -0.99 -12.29 -9.06
CA PRO A 191 -1.12 -11.35 -7.96
C PRO A 191 0.26 -11.00 -7.40
N ALA A 192 0.50 -9.71 -7.10
CA ALA A 192 1.76 -9.21 -6.57
C ALA A 192 1.48 -8.37 -5.30
N PRO A 193 1.16 -9.01 -4.15
CA PRO A 193 0.79 -8.29 -2.93
C PRO A 193 1.90 -7.37 -2.39
N GLY A 194 3.16 -7.64 -2.74
CA GLY A 194 4.32 -6.79 -2.44
C GLY A 194 4.77 -5.92 -3.60
N LEU A 195 3.90 -5.59 -4.56
CA LEU A 195 4.21 -4.76 -5.72
C LEU A 195 4.82 -3.41 -5.30
N VAL A 196 6.03 -3.12 -5.77
CA VAL A 196 6.73 -1.85 -5.49
C VAL A 196 6.74 -0.91 -6.69
N GLY A 197 6.55 -1.43 -7.91
CA GLY A 197 6.61 -0.58 -9.10
C GLY A 197 6.28 -1.27 -10.41
N HIS A 198 6.00 -0.44 -11.40
CA HIS A 198 5.73 -0.79 -12.79
C HIS A 198 6.73 -0.10 -13.71
N HIS A 199 7.18 -0.80 -14.76
CA HIS A 199 8.21 -0.33 -15.68
C HIS A 199 7.83 -0.61 -17.14
N GLU A 200 8.18 0.30 -18.04
CA GLU A 200 7.93 0.17 -19.49
C GLU A 200 8.91 -0.78 -20.18
N ASN A 201 10.16 -0.75 -19.72
CA ASN A 201 11.26 -1.51 -20.30
C ASN A 201 11.85 -2.46 -19.25
N ARG A 202 12.50 -3.50 -19.74
CA ARG A 202 13.07 -4.54 -18.89
C ARG A 202 14.31 -4.04 -18.17
N GLU A 203 15.09 -3.20 -18.83
CA GLU A 203 16.34 -2.66 -18.34
C GLU A 203 16.14 -1.85 -17.05
N ASP A 204 15.16 -0.95 -17.01
CA ASP A 204 14.82 -0.14 -15.83
C ASP A 204 14.27 -1.01 -14.71
N ALA A 205 13.46 -2.03 -15.02
CA ALA A 205 12.95 -2.97 -14.02
C ALA A 205 14.09 -3.77 -13.37
N VAL A 206 15.05 -4.22 -14.17
CA VAL A 206 16.25 -4.95 -13.69
C VAL A 206 17.19 -4.02 -12.94
N ALA A 207 17.35 -2.77 -13.37
CA ALA A 207 18.13 -1.76 -12.65
C ALA A 207 17.54 -1.51 -11.26
N HIS A 208 16.22 -1.25 -11.18
CA HIS A 208 15.52 -1.12 -9.90
C HIS A 208 15.71 -2.35 -9.01
N LEU A 209 15.56 -3.56 -9.56
CA LEU A 209 15.78 -4.80 -8.80
C LEU A 209 17.21 -4.94 -8.27
N SER A 210 18.20 -4.54 -9.06
CA SER A 210 19.61 -4.68 -8.70
C SER A 210 20.06 -3.62 -7.70
N GLU A 211 19.37 -2.48 -7.63
CA GLU A 211 19.64 -1.40 -6.67
C GLU A 211 18.97 -1.65 -5.32
N GLU A 212 17.72 -2.14 -5.31
CA GLU A 212 16.91 -2.25 -4.10
C GLU A 212 16.96 -3.63 -3.42
N TYR A 213 17.38 -4.69 -4.13
CA TYR A 213 17.34 -6.05 -3.61
C TYR A 213 18.68 -6.76 -3.68
N ASP A 214 19.02 -7.48 -2.61
CA ASP A 214 20.24 -8.29 -2.52
C ASP A 214 20.17 -9.52 -3.43
N ALA A 215 18.97 -10.03 -3.71
CA ALA A 215 18.73 -11.14 -4.63
C ALA A 215 17.38 -11.01 -5.34
N TRP A 216 17.28 -11.47 -6.59
CA TRP A 216 16.02 -11.48 -7.32
C TRP A 216 15.92 -12.60 -8.35
N TRP A 217 14.68 -12.94 -8.72
CA TRP A 217 14.38 -13.97 -9.72
C TRP A 217 13.27 -13.54 -10.68
N PRO A 218 13.24 -14.04 -11.92
CA PRO A 218 12.05 -13.93 -12.76
C PRO A 218 10.89 -14.69 -12.12
N CYS A 219 9.70 -14.10 -12.15
CA CYS A 219 8.47 -14.79 -11.76
C CYS A 219 8.21 -15.94 -12.74
N THR A 220 7.98 -17.14 -12.21
CA THR A 220 7.71 -18.34 -13.02
C THR A 220 6.22 -18.54 -13.32
N GLY A 221 5.37 -17.54 -13.05
CA GLY A 221 3.92 -17.65 -13.16
C GLY A 221 3.28 -18.35 -11.96
N PRO A 222 1.94 -18.44 -11.89
CA PRO A 222 1.28 -19.29 -10.91
C PRO A 222 1.79 -20.72 -11.11
N ALA A 223 2.22 -21.38 -10.01
CA ALA A 223 2.52 -22.80 -10.06
C ALA A 223 1.27 -23.53 -10.53
N ASP A 224 1.35 -24.23 -11.66
CA ASP A 224 0.32 -25.18 -12.11
C ASP A 224 0.06 -26.24 -11.04
#